data_AF-A0A8I6YCH9-F1
#
_entry.id   AF-A0A8I6YCH9-F1
#
_cell.length_a   1.000
_cell.length_b   1.000
_cell.length_c   1.000
_cell.angle_alpha   90.00
_cell.angle_beta   90.00
_cell.angle_gamma   90.00
#
_symmetry.space_group_name_H-M   'P 1'
#
loop_
_entity.id
_entity.type
_entity.pdbx_description
1 polymer ?
#
loop_
_entity_poly.entity_id
_entity_poly.type
_entity_poly.pdbx_seq_one_letter_code
_entity_poly.pdbx_strand_id
1 'polypeptide(L)' 'MSSLASRYPQAGWAQEGGDPCLPVSWTWVQCSSEAAPRVLSITLLEKNITGSIPEELTKLSALVEL' A
#
# COMPACT_ATOMS: atom_id res chain seq x y z
N MET A 1 2.48 5.86 3.16
CA MET A 1 1.30 5.10 2.68
C MET A 1 -0.01 5.79 3.04
N SER A 2 -0.26 6.14 4.31
CA SER A 2 -1.42 6.97 4.70
C SER A 2 -1.52 8.30 3.94
N SER A 3 -0.40 9.00 3.77
CA SER A 3 -0.31 10.24 2.95
C SER A 3 -0.49 10.02 1.44
N LEU A 4 -0.27 8.79 0.94
CA LEU A 4 -0.51 8.47 -0.47
C LEU A 4 -2.01 8.20 -0.68
N ALA A 5 -2.61 7.35 0.14
CA ALA A 5 -4.04 7.03 0.07
C ALA A 5 -4.93 8.27 0.26
N SER A 6 -4.53 9.20 1.14
CA SER A 6 -5.30 10.44 1.36
C SER A 6 -5.40 11.34 0.12
N ARG A 7 -4.52 11.19 -0.88
CA ARG A 7 -4.60 11.92 -2.16
C ARG A 7 -5.67 11.38 -3.11
N TYR A 8 -6.19 10.17 -2.84
CA TYR A 8 -7.16 9.50 -3.71
C TYR A 8 -8.46 9.16 -2.95
N PRO A 9 -9.17 10.15 -2.37
CA PRO A 9 -10.32 9.89 -1.50
C PRO A 9 -11.51 9.20 -2.20
N GLN A 10 -11.55 9.26 -3.53
CA GLN A 10 -12.59 8.63 -4.36
C GLN A 10 -12.19 7.23 -4.85
N ALA A 11 -10.95 6.80 -4.61
CA ALA A 11 -10.49 5.49 -5.08
C ALA A 11 -10.81 4.40 -4.05
N GLY A 12 -11.45 3.31 -4.49
CA GLY A 12 -11.85 2.22 -3.60
C GLY A 12 -10.67 1.58 -2.85
N TRP A 13 -9.50 1.46 -3.47
CA TRP A 13 -8.29 0.93 -2.82
C TRP A 13 -7.77 1.83 -1.69
N ALA A 14 -8.08 3.13 -1.71
CA ALA A 14 -7.63 4.10 -0.73
C ALA A 14 -8.58 4.23 0.48
N GLN A 15 -9.72 3.54 0.46
CA GLN A 15 -10.74 3.62 1.53
C GLN A 15 -10.39 2.78 2.77
N GLU A 16 -9.49 1.81 2.67
CA GLU A 16 -9.03 1.03 3.83
C GLU A 16 -8.33 1.94 4.86
N GLY A 17 -7.65 2.99 4.39
CA GLY A 17 -7.16 4.09 5.21
C GLY A 17 -6.15 3.68 6.29
N GLY A 18 -5.63 4.66 7.02
CA GLY A 18 -4.72 4.41 8.15
C GLY A 18 -3.36 3.84 7.76
N ASP A 19 -2.83 2.97 8.62
CA ASP A 19 -1.58 2.26 8.38
C ASP A 19 -1.83 1.02 7.51
N PRO A 20 -1.05 0.79 6.44
CA PRO A 20 -1.27 -0.31 5.50
C PRO A 20 -0.96 -1.71 6.07
N CYS A 21 -0.29 -1.80 7.22
CA CYS A 21 0.07 -3.06 7.85
C CYS A 21 -0.64 -3.29 9.19
N LEU A 22 -1.11 -2.22 9.85
CA LEU A 22 -1.67 -2.27 11.20
C LEU A 22 -3.07 -1.64 11.27
N PRO A 23 -3.99 -2.22 12.08
CA PRO A 23 -3.84 -3.46 12.86
C PRO A 23 -3.93 -4.74 12.00
N VAL A 24 -4.47 -4.61 10.79
CA VAL A 24 -4.59 -5.66 9.78
C VAL A 24 -4.06 -5.07 8.48
N SER A 25 -3.31 -5.86 7.72
CA SER A 25 -2.79 -5.41 6.44
C SER A 25 -3.91 -5.13 5.45
N TRP A 26 -3.70 -4.15 4.57
CA TRP A 26 -4.67 -3.88 3.51
C TRP A 26 -4.86 -5.10 2.60
N THR A 27 -6.04 -5.21 1.98
CA THR A 27 -6.40 -6.38 1.15
C THR A 27 -5.49 -6.62 -0.05
N TRP A 28 -4.72 -5.61 -0.44
CA TRP A 28 -3.82 -5.60 -1.58
C TRP A 28 -2.36 -5.33 -1.18
N VAL A 29 -2.03 -5.41 0.11
CA VAL A 29 -0.68 -5.23 0.65
C VAL A 29 -0.30 -6.44 1.48
N GLN A 30 0.87 -7.01 1.22
CA GLN A 30 1.49 -8.03 2.06
C GLN A 30 2.54 -7.36 2.96
N CYS A 31 2.41 -7.55 4.27
CA CYS A 31 3.39 -7.05 5.24
C CYS A 31 4.18 -8.18 5.91
N SER A 32 5.38 -7.87 6.42
CA SER A 32 6.16 -8.78 7.26
C SER A 32 5.49 -9.04 8.60
N SER A 33 5.84 -10.15 9.26
CA SER A 33 5.29 -10.57 10.56
C SER A 33 6.08 -10.04 11.77
N GLU A 34 6.99 -9.09 11.54
CA GLU A 34 7.86 -8.52 12.58
C GLU A 34 7.10 -7.53 13.47
N ALA A 35 7.65 -7.20 14.65
CA ALA A 35 7.06 -6.23 15.58
C ALA A 35 6.86 -4.83 14.95
N ALA A 36 7.67 -4.48 13.96
CA ALA A 36 7.49 -3.30 13.12
C ALA A 36 7.30 -3.78 11.66
N PRO A 37 6.06 -4.09 11.25
CA PRO A 37 5.79 -4.72 9.97
C PRO A 37 6.17 -3.79 8.81
N ARG A 38 6.77 -4.36 7.77
CA ARG A 38 7.16 -3.65 6.55
C ARG A 38 6.39 -4.19 5.36
N VAL A 39 6.09 -3.33 4.39
CA VAL A 39 5.45 -3.73 3.13
C VAL A 39 6.44 -4.53 2.29
N LEU A 40 6.07 -5.78 1.96
CA LEU A 40 6.87 -6.71 1.17
C LEU A 40 6.35 -6.81 -0.27
N SER A 41 5.04 -6.81 -0.46
CA SER A 41 4.42 -6.91 -1.79
C SER A 41 3.16 -6.03 -1.88
N ILE A 42 2.89 -5.51 -3.07
CA ILE A 42 1.73 -4.68 -3.38
C ILE A 42 1.04 -5.28 -4.61
N THR A 43 -0.23 -5.67 -4.46
CA THR A 43 -1.00 -6.28 -5.56
C THR A 43 -1.88 -5.23 -6.23
N LEU A 44 -1.52 -4.82 -7.45
CA LEU A 44 -2.30 -3.84 -8.23
C LEU A 44 -3.36 -4.46 -9.16
N LEU A 45 -3.36 -5.79 -9.29
CA LEU A 45 -4.28 -6.53 -10.16
C LEU A 45 -5.74 -6.24 -9.81
N GLU A 46 -6.58 -6.15 -10.85
CA GLU A 46 -8.04 -5.98 -10.73
C GLU A 46 -8.52 -4.68 -10.04
N LYS A 47 -7.60 -3.75 -9.69
CA LYS A 47 -7.95 -2.48 -9.04
C LYS A 47 -8.23 -1.33 -10.02
N ASN A 48 -8.11 -1.56 -11.34
CA ASN A 48 -8.28 -0.54 -12.40
C ASN A 48 -7.55 0.78 -12.11
N ILE A 49 -6.36 0.68 -11.52
CA ILE A 49 -5.56 1.86 -11.14
C ILE A 49 -4.98 2.46 -12.41
N THR A 50 -5.18 3.76 -12.58
CA THR A 50 -4.65 4.53 -13.71
C THR A 50 -3.76 5.66 -13.19
N GLY A 51 -2.81 6.09 -14.02
CA GLY A 51 -1.83 7.12 -13.68
C GLY A 51 -0.42 6.57 -13.52
N SER A 52 0.45 7.39 -12.93
CA SER A 52 1.87 7.07 -12.75
C SER A 52 2.14 6.44 -11.40
N ILE A 53 3.14 5.55 -11.36
CA ILE A 53 3.67 5.00 -10.11
C ILE A 53 4.32 6.15 -9.31
N PRO A 54 3.86 6.43 -8.07
CA PRO A 54 4.40 7.54 -7.29
C PRO A 54 5.78 7.20 -6.72
N GLU A 55 6.69 8.16 -6.73
CA GLU A 55 8.07 8.01 -6.24
C GLU A 55 8.12 7.56 -4.77
N GLU A 56 7.08 7.86 -3.98
CA GLU A 56 6.95 7.41 -2.60
C GLU A 56 7.03 5.88 -2.44
N LEU A 57 6.68 5.09 -3.47
CA LEU A 57 6.85 3.62 -3.42
C LEU A 57 8.32 3.21 -3.42
N THR A 58 9.22 4.03 -3.97
CA THR A 58 10.67 3.75 -3.95
C THR A 58 11.27 3.83 -2.54
N LYS A 59 10.57 4.49 -1.60
CA LYS A 59 10.98 4.58 -0.19
C LYS A 59 10.71 3.29 0.59
N LEU A 60 9.99 2.33 0.01
CA LEU A 60 9.73 1.03 0.63
C LEU A 60 10.95 0.13 0.51
N SER A 61 11.89 0.31 1.43
CA SER A 61 13.17 -0.44 1.46
C SER A 61 13.05 -1.97 1.53
N ALA A 62 11.91 -2.50 1.97
CA ALA A 62 11.66 -3.93 2.08
C ALA A 62 10.73 -4.49 0.98
N LEU A 63 10.33 -3.66 0.00
CA LEU A 63 9.48 -4.09 -1.09
C LEU A 63 10.26 -5.05 -2.00
N VAL A 64 9.69 -6.22 -2.22
CA VAL A 64 10.26 -7.28 -3.06
C VAL A 64 9.47 -7.43 -4.36
N GLU A 65 8.16 -7.14 -4.33
CA GLU A 65 7.24 -7.38 -5.44
C GLU A 65 6.20 -6.26 -5.59
N LEU A 66 5.82 -5.94 -6.83
CA LEU A 66 4.82 -4.95 -7.23
C LEU A 66 4.04 -5.42 -8.47
#